data_AF-A0A7C4VUG1-F1
#
_entry.id   AF-A0A7C4VUG1-F1
#
_cell.length_a   1.000
_cell.length_b   1.000
_cell.length_c   1.000
_cell.angle_alpha   90.00
_cell.angle_beta   90.00
_cell.angle_gamma   90.00
#
_symmetry.space_group_name_H-M   'P 1'
#
loop_
_entity.id
_entity.type
_entity.pdbx_description
1 polymer ?
#
loop_
_entity_poly.entity_id
_entity_poly.type
_entity_poly.pdbx_seq_one_letter_code
_entity_poly.pdbx_strand_id
1 'polypeptide(L)' 'MRVIFVIPAPKEIYMFRIIGNLLERMGHEVFYLIRDYNSNKDIANYYGLPYRLFGKNIFRGVIGKFA' A
#
# COMPACT_ATOMS: atom_id res chain seq x y z
N MET A 1 18.56 -0.95 -6.29
CA MET A 1 18.43 -0.46 -4.89
C MET A 1 17.06 -0.84 -4.36
N ARG A 2 16.88 -0.90 -3.04
CA ARG A 2 15.57 -1.17 -2.42
C ARG A 2 14.96 0.14 -1.94
N VAL A 3 13.72 0.41 -2.34
CA VAL A 3 12.98 1.62 -2.01
C VAL A 3 11.68 1.24 -1.33
N ILE A 4 11.38 1.89 -0.20
CA ILE A 4 10.12 1.69 0.52
C ILE A 4 9.35 3.01 0.52
N PHE A 5 8.13 2.98 -0.02
CA PHE A 5 7.18 4.08 0.12
C PHE A 5 6.28 3.83 1.33
N VAL A 6 6.37 4.71 2.32
CA VAL A 6 5.45 4.73 3.47
C VAL A 6 4.32 5.69 3.15
N ILE A 7 3.10 5.17 3.07
CA ILE A 7 1.95 5.90 2.55
C ILE A 7 0.87 6.03 3.64
N PRO A 8 0.84 7.14 4.39
CA PRO A 8 -0.19 7.37 5.40
C PRO A 8 -1.57 7.72 4.82
N ALA A 9 -1.66 8.31 3.62
CA ALA A 9 -2.90 8.88 3.10
C ALA A 9 -3.31 8.40 1.70
N PRO A 10 -4.62 8.41 1.37
CA PRO A 10 -5.14 7.95 0.07
C PRO A 10 -4.52 8.65 -1.15
N LYS A 11 -4.40 9.98 -1.09
CA LYS A 11 -3.91 10.82 -2.21
C LYS A 11 -2.48 10.48 -2.63
N GLU A 12 -1.69 9.97 -1.68
CA GLU A 12 -0.28 9.64 -1.90
C GLU A 12 -0.11 8.33 -2.69
N ILE A 13 -1.10 7.42 -2.65
CA ILE A 13 -1.08 6.17 -3.43
C ILE A 13 -1.00 6.47 -4.93
N TYR A 14 -1.77 7.47 -5.39
CA TYR A 14 -1.77 7.91 -6.79
C TYR A 14 -0.37 8.34 -7.25
N MET A 15 0.29 9.18 -6.45
CA MET A 15 1.60 9.73 -6.76
C MET A 15 2.69 8.66 -6.71
N PHE A 16 2.74 7.86 -5.65
CA PHE A 16 3.79 6.87 -5.44
C PHE A 16 3.68 5.65 -6.38
N ARG A 17 2.51 5.37 -6.96
CA ARG A 17 2.38 4.40 -8.05
C ARG A 17 3.20 4.79 -9.26
N ILE A 18 3.08 6.05 -9.71
CA ILE A 18 3.77 6.55 -10.90
C ILE A 18 5.29 6.52 -10.67
N ILE A 19 5.72 7.01 -9.51
CA ILE A 19 7.14 7.04 -9.15
C ILE A 19 7.69 5.62 -9.01
N GLY A 20 6.98 4.71 -8.34
CA GLY A 20 7.43 3.34 -8.17
C GLY A 20 7.54 2.58 -9.49
N ASN A 21 6.56 2.71 -10.40
CA ASN A 21 6.65 2.13 -11.74
C ASN A 21 7.90 2.61 -12.51
N LEU A 22 8.26 3.89 -12.36
CA LEU A 22 9.47 4.42 -12.97
C LEU A 22 10.73 3.81 -12.34
N LEU A 23 10.79 3.74 -11.02
CA LEU A 23 11.92 3.15 -10.29
C LEU A 23 12.10 1.65 -10.61
N GLU A 24 11.00 0.90 -10.74
CA GLU A 24 11.02 -0.50 -11.17
C GLU A 24 11.59 -0.66 -12.58
N ARG A 25 11.17 0.21 -13.53
CA ARG A 25 11.73 0.24 -14.88
C ARG A 25 13.22 0.59 -14.91
N MET A 26 13.71 1.30 -13.90
CA MET A 26 15.14 1.59 -13.70
C MET A 26 15.90 0.45 -12.98
N GLY A 27 15.25 -0.69 -12.72
CA GLY A 27 15.86 -1.85 -12.06
C GLY A 27 15.96 -1.72 -10.53
N HIS A 28 15.08 -0.93 -9.90
CA HIS A 28 14.98 -0.87 -8.45
C HIS A 28 13.87 -1.78 -7.91
N GLU A 29 14.08 -2.35 -6.72
CA GLU A 29 13.04 -3.08 -6.00
C GLU A 29 12.20 -2.08 -5.20
N VAL A 30 10.90 -2.03 -5.44
CA VAL A 30 9.98 -1.08 -4.80
C VAL A 30 9.00 -1.82 -3.90
N PHE A 31 8.83 -1.31 -2.68
CA PHE A 31 7.88 -1.84 -1.70
C PHE A 31 6.93 -0.74 -1.23
N TYR A 32 5.65 -1.05 -1.11
CA TYR A 32 4.65 -0.13 -0.60
C TYR A 32 4.22 -0.55 0.81
N LEU A 33 4.34 0.36 1.77
CA LEU A 33 3.85 0.19 3.12
C LEU A 33 2.71 1.20 3.33
N ILE A 34 1.47 0.75 3.21
CA ILE A 34 0.29 1.63 3.28
C ILE A 34 -0.34 1.56 4.67
N ARG A 35 -0.84 2.70 5.15
CA ARG A 35 -1.53 2.74 6.44
C ARG A 35 -2.85 2.00 6.35
N ASP A 36 -3.19 1.25 7.39
CA ASP A 36 -4.37 0.39 7.50
C ASP A 36 -5.71 1.16 7.58
N TYR A 37 -6.02 1.99 6.59
CA TYR A 37 -7.33 2.60 6.39
C TYR A 37 -8.07 1.90 5.26
N ASN A 38 -9.39 1.70 5.40
CA ASN A 38 -10.21 1.03 4.37
C ASN A 38 -10.03 1.68 3.00
N SER A 39 -10.10 3.02 2.94
CA SER A 39 -9.89 3.78 1.70
C SER A 39 -8.51 3.57 1.07
N ASN A 40 -7.45 3.40 1.87
CA ASN A 40 -6.11 3.14 1.35
C ASN A 40 -6.03 1.76 0.70
N LYS A 41 -6.63 0.74 1.32
CA LYS A 41 -6.65 -0.63 0.76
C LYS A 41 -7.41 -0.67 -0.55
N ASP A 42 -8.60 -0.06 -0.58
CA ASP A 42 -9.47 -0.09 -1.74
C ASP A 42 -8.78 0.55 -2.95
N ILE A 43 -8.11 1.69 -2.75
CA ILE A 43 -7.37 2.38 -3.82
C ILE A 43 -6.13 1.57 -4.24
N ALA A 44 -5.38 1.01 -3.29
CA ALA A 44 -4.21 0.21 -3.62
C ALA A 44 -4.59 -1.07 -4.40
N ASN A 45 -5.69 -1.72 -4.01
CA ASN A 45 -6.26 -2.87 -4.70
C ASN A 45 -6.76 -2.50 -6.10
N TYR A 46 -7.48 -1.37 -6.22
CA TYR A 46 -7.96 -0.85 -7.51
C TYR A 46 -6.82 -0.66 -8.51
N TYR A 47 -5.65 -0.22 -8.04
CA TYR A 47 -4.46 -0.04 -8.86
C TYR A 47 -3.56 -1.26 -9.00
N GLY A 48 -3.89 -2.38 -8.37
CA GLY A 48 -3.08 -3.60 -8.40
C GLY A 48 -1.70 -3.42 -7.76
N LEU A 49 -1.56 -2.51 -6.79
CA LEU A 49 -0.28 -2.24 -6.15
C LEU A 49 0.10 -3.36 -5.17
N PRO A 50 1.35 -3.85 -5.19
CA PRO A 50 1.83 -4.78 -4.17
C PRO A 50 2.13 -4.03 -2.87
N TYR A 51 1.35 -4.24 -1.80
CA TYR A 51 1.56 -3.54 -0.53
C TYR A 51 1.57 -4.44 0.71
N ARG A 52 2.17 -3.91 1.78
CA ARG A 52 1.99 -4.33 3.17
C ARG A 52 1.25 -3.25 3.95
N LEU A 53 0.56 -3.66 4.99
CA LEU A 53 -0.17 -2.75 5.88
C LEU A 53 0.67 -2.39 7.10
N PHE A 54 0.59 -1.14 7.53
CA PHE A 54 1.13 -0.71 8.82
C PHE A 54 0.10 0.05 9.66
N GLY A 55 0.38 0.10 10.97
CA GLY A 55 -0.42 0.86 11.92
C GLY A 55 -1.81 0.27 12.15
N LYS A 56 -1.92 -1.07 12.21
CA LYS A 56 -3.13 -1.86 12.48
C LYS A 56 -4.21 -0.99 13.12
N ASN A 57 -5.27 -0.71 12.39
CA ASN A 57 -6.44 -0.10 13.01
C ASN A 57 -6.99 -1.14 13.98
N ILE A 58 -6.88 -0.89 15.29
CA ILE A 58 -7.54 -1.69 16.30
C ILE A 58 -9.03 -1.35 16.26
N PHE A 59 -9.70 -1.69 15.15
CA PHE A 59 -11.14 -1.78 15.13
C PHE A 59 -11.50 -3.17 15.66
N ARG A 60 -11.98 -3.24 16.91
CA ARG A 60 -12.68 -4.42 17.46
C ARG A 60 -14.00 -4.58 16.68
N GLY A 61 -13.95 -5.26 15.55
CA GLY A 61 -15.10 -5.70 14.77
C GLY A 61 -14.84 -7.13 14.31
N VAL A 62 -15.77 -8.03 14.59
CA VAL A 62 -15.63 -9.49 14.50
C VAL A 62 -15.05 -9.94 13.16
N ILE A 63 -13.87 -10.56 13.19
CA ILE A 63 -13.28 -11.24 12.04
C ILE A 63 -14.01 -12.58 11.89
N GLY A 64 -14.81 -12.72 10.84
CA GLY A 64 -15.28 -14.01 10.36
C GLY A 64 -14.09 -14.90 10.03
N LYS A 65 -14.11 -16.13 10.56
CA LYS A 65 -13.12 -17.17 10.27
C LYS A 65 -13.06 -17.44 8.77
N PHE A 66 -11.85 -17.55 8.23
CA PHE A 66 -11.65 -18.30 6.99
C PHE A 66 -10.80 -19.54 7.29
N ALA A 67 -11.35 -20.66 6.86
CA ALA A 67 -10.74 -21.97 6.70
C ALA A 67 -9.77 -21.97 5.52
#